data_AF-A0A382PKA2-F1
#
_entry.id   AF-A0A382PKA2-F1
#
_cell.length_a   1.000
_cell.length_b   1.000
_cell.length_c   1.000
_cell.angle_alpha   90.00
_cell.angle_beta   90.00
_cell.angle_gamma   90.00
#
_symmetry.space_group_name_H-M   'P 1'
#
loop_
_entity.id
_entity.type
_entity.pdbx_description
1 polymer ?
#
loop_
_entity_poly.entity_id
_entity_poly.type
_entity_poly.pdbx_seq_one_letter_code
_entity_poly.pdbx_strand_id
1 'polypeptide(L)'
;SLVTGVLDKRFGFWSLPDEMRNRYIQRLYKALVELLVRFHDDWINDRIDKDKVMIIPYDRMMNNFEELMTDIMNFIKYKSNENLLHSIRETADSQRNFKSKHTYDLEKFGLSAEQIKSDCSFIYKTFLNHQ
;
A
#
# COMPACT_ATOMS: atom_id res chain seq x y z
N SER A 1 6.53 -9.28 7.37
CA SER A 1 5.16 -8.91 6.96
C SER A 1 4.22 -9.06 8.15
N LEU A 2 3.29 -8.10 8.33
CA LEU A 2 2.24 -8.12 9.35
C LEU A 2 1.37 -9.38 9.23
N VAL A 3 1.07 -9.79 7.99
CA VAL A 3 0.28 -10.98 7.67
C VAL A 3 0.99 -12.23 8.17
N THR A 4 2.29 -12.38 7.89
CA THR A 4 3.07 -13.54 8.37
C THR A 4 3.22 -13.53 9.88
N GLY A 5 3.45 -12.36 10.49
CA GLY A 5 3.60 -12.24 11.93
C GLY A 5 2.33 -12.60 12.70
N VAL A 6 1.16 -12.17 12.23
CA VAL A 6 -0.12 -12.47 12.88
C VAL A 6 -0.58 -13.89 12.56
N LEU A 7 -0.57 -14.29 11.29
CA LEU A 7 -1.02 -15.62 10.89
C LEU A 7 -0.17 -16.72 11.53
N ASP A 8 1.14 -16.55 11.54
CA ASP A 8 2.01 -17.58 12.07
C ASP A 8 2.06 -17.58 13.60
N LYS A 9 2.32 -16.44 14.25
CA LYS A 9 2.47 -16.41 15.71
C LYS A 9 1.19 -16.71 16.47
N ARG A 10 0.02 -16.36 15.91
CA ARG A 10 -1.25 -16.54 16.61
C ARG A 10 -1.99 -17.81 16.22
N PHE A 11 -1.87 -18.24 14.96
CA PHE A 11 -2.65 -19.36 14.44
C PHE A 11 -1.80 -20.55 14.01
N GLY A 12 -0.48 -20.47 14.13
CA GLY A 12 0.42 -21.52 13.63
C GLY A 12 0.20 -21.77 12.14
N PHE A 13 -0.09 -20.72 11.36
CA PHE A 13 -0.60 -20.88 10.01
C PHE A 13 0.31 -21.77 9.14
N TRP A 14 1.62 -21.69 9.30
CA TRP A 14 2.54 -22.52 8.52
C TRP A 14 2.62 -23.98 8.99
N SER A 15 2.02 -24.38 10.11
CA SER A 15 1.89 -25.80 10.49
C SER A 15 0.60 -26.45 9.96
N LEU A 16 -0.31 -25.66 9.35
CA LEU A 16 -1.53 -26.18 8.77
C LEU A 16 -1.27 -26.96 7.46
N PRO A 17 -2.12 -27.95 7.12
CA PRO A 17 -2.12 -28.62 5.83
C PRO A 17 -2.10 -27.67 4.62
N ASP A 18 -1.36 -28.05 3.59
CA ASP A 18 -1.15 -27.25 2.37
C ASP A 18 -2.45 -26.80 1.72
N GLU A 19 -3.43 -27.69 1.61
CA GLU A 19 -4.74 -27.37 1.03
C GLU A 19 -5.43 -26.20 1.76
N MET A 20 -5.37 -26.19 3.10
CA MET A 20 -5.96 -25.12 3.90
C MET A 20 -5.20 -23.81 3.74
N ARG A 21 -3.87 -23.86 3.74
CA ARG A 21 -3.02 -22.68 3.56
C ARG A 21 -3.26 -22.05 2.18
N ASN A 22 -3.24 -22.87 1.13
CA ASN A 22 -3.44 -22.44 -0.25
C ASN A 22 -4.84 -21.84 -0.44
N ARG A 23 -5.89 -22.50 0.06
CA ARG A 23 -7.26 -21.98 -0.01
C ARG A 23 -7.39 -20.63 0.69
N TYR A 24 -6.77 -20.46 1.85
CA TYR A 24 -6.78 -19.19 2.58
C TYR A 24 -6.06 -18.09 1.80
N ILE A 25 -4.83 -18.35 1.35
CA ILE A 25 -4.01 -17.37 0.63
C ILE A 25 -4.71 -16.94 -0.67
N GLN A 26 -5.27 -17.88 -1.43
CA GLN A 26 -6.02 -17.56 -2.65
C GLN A 26 -7.24 -16.68 -2.39
N ARG A 27 -8.00 -16.95 -1.32
CA ARG A 27 -9.15 -16.11 -0.94
C ARG A 27 -8.72 -14.73 -0.48
N LEU A 28 -7.65 -14.64 0.31
CA LEU A 28 -7.10 -13.37 0.75
C LEU A 28 -6.63 -12.53 -0.45
N TYR A 29 -5.87 -13.13 -1.36
CA TYR A 29 -5.42 -12.47 -2.58
C TYR A 29 -6.60 -11.93 -3.41
N LYS A 30 -7.60 -12.78 -3.69
CA LYS A 30 -8.80 -12.35 -4.42
C LYS A 30 -9.55 -11.23 -3.73
N ALA A 31 -9.68 -11.27 -2.40
CA ALA A 31 -10.33 -10.21 -1.64
C ALA A 31 -9.55 -8.88 -1.73
N LEU A 32 -8.22 -8.93 -1.69
CA LEU A 32 -7.38 -7.73 -1.85
C LEU A 32 -7.49 -7.14 -3.27
N VAL A 33 -7.51 -7.98 -4.30
CA VAL A 33 -7.74 -7.53 -5.69
C VAL A 33 -9.14 -6.93 -5.84
N GLU A 34 -10.17 -7.56 -5.26
CA GLU A 34 -11.55 -7.05 -5.30
C GLU A 34 -11.69 -5.67 -4.65
N LEU A 35 -10.95 -5.38 -3.58
CA LEU A 35 -10.92 -4.03 -2.99
C LEU A 35 -10.39 -2.99 -3.97
N LEU A 36 -9.35 -3.34 -4.75
CA LEU A 36 -8.81 -2.46 -5.79
C LEU A 36 -9.83 -2.28 -6.93
N VAL A 37 -10.48 -3.36 -7.36
CA VAL A 37 -11.52 -3.32 -8.40
C VAL A 37 -12.65 -2.37 -7.99
N ARG A 38 -13.17 -2.50 -6.77
CA ARG A 38 -14.25 -1.64 -6.26
C ARG A 38 -13.84 -0.17 -6.19
N PHE A 39 -12.67 0.11 -5.63
CA PHE A 39 -12.16 1.47 -5.56
C PHE A 39 -12.01 2.09 -6.95
N HIS A 40 -11.44 1.34 -7.90
CA HIS A 40 -11.28 1.80 -9.28
C HIS A 40 -12.62 2.02 -9.98
N ASP A 41 -13.57 1.11 -9.81
CA ASP A 41 -14.92 1.24 -10.40
C ASP A 41 -15.62 2.49 -9.85
N ASP A 42 -15.55 2.74 -8.54
CA ASP A 42 -16.10 3.96 -7.96
C ASP A 42 -15.36 5.23 -8.43
N TRP A 43 -14.05 5.13 -8.67
CA TRP A 43 -13.22 6.24 -9.16
C TRP A 43 -13.53 6.64 -10.60
N ILE A 44 -13.66 5.67 -11.52
CA ILE A 44 -13.89 5.97 -12.95
C ILE A 44 -15.33 6.36 -13.25
N ASN A 45 -16.28 5.95 -12.40
CA ASN A 45 -17.69 6.28 -12.53
C ASN A 45 -18.12 7.49 -11.66
N ASP A 46 -17.16 8.28 -11.19
CA ASP A 46 -17.40 9.50 -10.39
C ASP A 46 -18.28 9.29 -9.15
N ARG A 47 -18.22 8.09 -8.54
CA ARG A 47 -18.92 7.77 -7.28
C ARG A 47 -18.10 8.17 -6.04
N ILE A 48 -16.83 8.53 -6.25
CA ILE A 48 -15.96 9.16 -5.27
C ILE A 48 -15.76 10.62 -5.65
N ASP A 49 -15.96 11.50 -4.68
CA ASP A 49 -15.57 12.90 -4.78
C ASP A 49 -14.04 13.01 -4.80
N LYS A 50 -13.47 13.24 -5.99
CA LYS A 50 -12.02 13.25 -6.23
C LYS A 50 -11.33 14.39 -5.48
N ASP A 51 -12.03 15.48 -5.17
CA ASP A 51 -11.49 16.58 -4.36
C ASP A 51 -11.28 16.19 -2.89
N LYS A 52 -11.86 15.07 -2.46
CA LYS A 52 -11.72 14.51 -1.11
C LYS A 52 -10.75 13.34 -1.03
N VAL A 53 -10.07 12.98 -2.12
CA VAL A 53 -9.10 11.89 -2.14
C VAL A 53 -7.76 12.35 -2.72
N MET A 54 -6.70 12.19 -1.92
CA MET A 54 -5.33 12.43 -2.36
C MET A 54 -4.64 11.09 -2.67
N ILE A 55 -4.19 10.91 -3.91
CA ILE A 55 -3.39 9.74 -4.33
C ILE A 55 -1.92 10.09 -4.19
N ILE A 56 -1.18 9.28 -3.42
CA ILE A 56 0.23 9.52 -3.12
C ILE A 56 1.06 8.35 -3.67
N PRO A 57 1.86 8.56 -4.73
CA PRO A 57 2.82 7.56 -5.18
C PRO A 57 3.86 7.26 -4.10
N TYR A 58 4.19 5.98 -3.92
CA TYR A 58 5.18 5.55 -2.91
C TYR A 58 6.54 6.23 -3.11
N ASP A 59 7.01 6.34 -4.35
CA ASP A 59 8.31 6.97 -4.65
C ASP A 59 8.33 8.45 -4.27
N ARG A 60 7.21 9.17 -4.41
CA ARG A 60 7.10 10.55 -3.94
C ARG A 60 7.22 10.62 -2.42
N MET A 61 6.54 9.73 -1.72
CA MET A 61 6.62 9.66 -0.25
C MET A 61 8.04 9.38 0.24
N MET A 62 8.77 8.47 -0.43
CA MET A 62 10.14 8.13 -0.03
C MET A 62 11.16 9.22 -0.36
N ASN A 63 11.04 9.87 -1.51
CA ASN A 63 12.05 10.83 -1.98
C ASN A 63 11.79 12.27 -1.51
N ASN A 64 10.52 12.67 -1.40
CA ASN A 64 10.10 14.05 -1.15
C ASN A 64 9.13 14.17 0.04
N PHE A 65 9.42 13.51 1.17
CA PHE A 65 8.50 13.41 2.31
C PHE A 65 8.07 14.78 2.89
N GLU A 66 9.00 15.71 3.12
CA GLU A 66 8.67 17.02 3.72
C GLU A 66 7.71 17.85 2.86
N GLU A 67 7.96 17.88 1.54
CA GLU A 67 7.10 18.54 0.56
C GLU A 67 5.73 17.87 0.50
N LEU A 68 5.70 16.53 0.46
CA LEU A 68 4.46 15.76 0.51
C LEU A 68 3.63 16.09 1.76
N MET A 69 4.26 16.22 2.95
CA MET A 69 3.54 16.57 4.16
C MET A 69 2.96 17.99 4.08
N THR A 70 3.65 18.92 3.43
CA THR A 70 3.12 20.27 3.17
C THR A 70 1.88 20.20 2.28
N ASP A 71 1.93 19.41 1.21
CA ASP A 71 0.77 19.18 0.34
C ASP A 71 -0.40 18.55 1.09
N ILE A 72 -0.15 17.53 1.92
CA ILE A 72 -1.19 16.89 2.73
C ILE A 72 -1.85 17.91 3.66
N MET A 73 -1.07 18.75 4.34
CA MET A 73 -1.60 19.77 5.25
C MET A 73 -2.46 20.80 4.52
N ASN A 74 -2.04 21.22 3.32
CA ASN A 74 -2.83 22.09 2.45
C ASN A 74 -4.13 21.41 2.00
N PHE A 75 -4.05 20.13 1.60
CA PHE A 75 -5.18 19.33 1.16
C PHE A 75 -6.25 19.19 2.26
N ILE A 76 -5.85 18.87 3.49
CA ILE A 76 -6.76 18.77 4.64
C ILE A 76 -7.08 20.13 5.29
N LYS A 77 -6.54 21.23 4.74
CA LYS A 77 -6.70 22.61 5.24
C LYS A 77 -6.30 22.76 6.71
N TYR A 78 -5.25 22.07 7.12
CA TYR A 78 -4.74 22.10 8.49
C TYR A 78 -3.51 23.00 8.60
N LYS A 79 -3.53 23.93 9.58
CA LYS A 79 -2.38 24.78 9.88
C LYS A 79 -1.44 24.07 10.86
N SER A 80 -0.25 23.77 10.40
CA SER A 80 0.81 23.13 11.20
C SER A 80 1.24 24.02 12.36
N ASN A 81 1.71 23.39 13.44
CA ASN A 81 2.45 24.04 14.51
C ASN A 81 3.93 23.61 14.46
N GLU A 82 4.78 24.32 15.20
CA GLU A 82 6.23 24.06 15.21
C GLU A 82 6.58 22.63 15.64
N ASN A 83 5.83 22.06 16.60
CA ASN A 83 6.06 20.69 17.06
C ASN A 83 5.83 19.67 15.93
N LEU A 84 4.74 19.83 15.17
CA LEU A 84 4.45 18.96 14.04
C LEU A 84 5.48 19.12 12.92
N LEU A 85 5.89 20.36 12.61
CA LEU A 85 6.93 20.63 11.61
C LEU A 85 8.27 19.99 12.01
N HIS A 86 8.61 20.05 13.30
CA HIS A 86 9.80 19.39 13.83
C HIS A 86 9.73 17.87 13.66
N SER A 87 8.62 17.23 14.07
CA SER A 87 8.45 15.78 13.91
C SER A 87 8.44 15.32 12.44
N ILE A 88 7.94 16.15 11.51
CA ILE A 88 8.00 15.88 10.08
C ILE A 88 9.45 15.83 9.60
N ARG A 89 10.29 16.79 10.02
CA ARG A 89 11.72 16.83 9.65
C ARG A 89 12.48 15.62 10.19
N GLU A 90 12.28 15.29 11.47
CA GLU A 90 12.90 14.10 12.07
C GLU A 90 12.50 12.80 11.35
N THR A 91 11.24 12.70 10.94
CA THR A 91 10.73 11.56 10.18
C THR A 91 11.33 11.52 8.77
N ALA A 92 11.45 12.66 8.09
CA ALA A 92 12.06 12.76 6.78
C ALA A 92 13.52 12.28 6.80
N ASP A 93 14.30 12.75 7.79
CA ASP A 93 15.70 12.34 7.96
C ASP A 93 15.81 10.85 8.28
N SER A 94 14.94 10.32 9.12
CA SER A 94 14.89 8.89 9.43
C SER A 94 14.56 8.05 8.20
N GLN A 95 13.59 8.47 7.38
CA GLN A 95 13.21 7.76 6.15
C GLN A 95 14.33 7.76 5.11
N ARG A 96 14.99 8.90 4.87
CA ARG A 96 16.12 9.00 3.92
C ARG A 96 17.26 8.03 4.25
N ASN A 97 17.50 7.81 5.54
CA ASN A 97 18.57 6.94 6.03
C ASN A 97 18.14 5.47 6.18
N PHE A 98 16.83 5.19 6.13
CA PHE A 98 16.32 3.85 6.36
C PHE A 98 16.56 2.94 5.14
N LYS A 99 17.14 1.77 5.40
CA LYS A 99 17.28 0.69 4.40
C LYS A 99 16.51 -0.52 4.88
N SER A 100 15.43 -0.85 4.16
CA SER A 100 14.65 -2.06 4.45
C SER A 100 15.51 -3.31 4.25
N LYS A 101 15.48 -4.20 5.25
CA LYS A 101 16.06 -5.55 5.15
C LYS A 101 15.03 -6.58 4.67
N HIS A 102 13.79 -6.17 4.43
CA HIS A 102 12.72 -7.08 4.06
C HIS A 102 12.83 -7.48 2.59
N THR A 103 12.98 -8.78 2.36
CA THR A 103 12.79 -9.40 1.05
C THR A 103 11.37 -9.94 0.96
N TYR A 104 10.78 -9.82 -0.22
CA TYR A 104 9.46 -10.39 -0.53
C TYR A 104 9.65 -11.67 -1.33
N ASP A 105 8.91 -12.70 -0.94
CA ASP A 105 8.88 -13.99 -1.61
C ASP A 105 7.41 -14.26 -2.01
N LEU A 106 7.10 -14.02 -3.28
CA LEU A 106 5.76 -14.23 -3.82
C LEU A 106 5.44 -15.73 -3.98
N GLU A 107 6.46 -16.55 -4.25
CA GLU A 107 6.31 -17.99 -4.45
C GLU A 107 5.83 -18.67 -3.16
N LYS A 108 6.28 -18.19 -2.00
CA LYS A 108 5.75 -18.61 -0.69
C LYS A 108 4.23 -18.48 -0.57
N PHE A 109 3.62 -17.57 -1.33
CA PHE A 109 2.18 -17.35 -1.37
C PHE A 109 1.52 -17.92 -2.64
N GLY A 110 2.26 -18.66 -3.47
CA GLY A 110 1.76 -19.19 -4.74
C GLY A 110 1.37 -18.09 -5.74
N LEU A 111 2.06 -16.95 -5.70
CA LEU A 111 1.83 -15.80 -6.57
C LEU A 111 3.05 -15.54 -7.45
N SER A 112 2.81 -14.94 -8.63
CA SER A 112 3.87 -14.41 -9.50
C SER A 112 3.68 -12.90 -9.70
N ALA A 113 4.76 -12.21 -10.07
CA ALA A 113 4.70 -10.79 -10.38
C ALA A 113 3.83 -10.52 -11.63
N GLU A 114 3.93 -11.41 -12.62
CA GLU A 114 3.17 -11.35 -13.88
C GLU A 114 1.67 -11.46 -13.60
N GLN A 115 1.26 -12.40 -12.75
CA GLN A 115 -0.12 -12.53 -12.33
C GLN A 115 -0.63 -11.25 -11.67
N ILE A 116 0.12 -10.70 -10.70
CA ILE A 116 -0.29 -9.47 -10.00
C ILE A 116 -0.41 -8.29 -10.96
N LYS A 117 0.54 -8.13 -11.88
CA LYS A 117 0.50 -7.07 -12.89
C LYS A 117 -0.70 -7.21 -13.83
N SER A 118 -1.04 -8.43 -14.21
CA SER A 118 -2.22 -8.72 -15.04
C SER A 118 -3.52 -8.41 -14.28
N ASP A 119 -3.69 -9.03 -13.11
CA ASP A 119 -4.90 -8.95 -12.29
C ASP A 119 -5.18 -7.52 -11.83
N CYS A 120 -4.14 -6.71 -11.57
CA CYS A 120 -4.26 -5.31 -11.16
C CYS A 120 -3.97 -4.31 -12.28
N SER A 121 -3.95 -4.72 -13.55
CA SER A 121 -3.52 -3.87 -14.68
C SER A 121 -4.29 -2.54 -14.80
N PHE A 122 -5.55 -2.52 -14.37
CA PHE A 122 -6.38 -1.31 -14.34
C PHE A 122 -5.84 -0.26 -13.35
N ILE A 123 -5.32 -0.65 -12.18
CA ILE A 123 -4.68 0.27 -11.24
C ILE A 123 -3.43 0.88 -11.86
N TYR A 124 -2.59 0.05 -12.49
CA TYR A 124 -1.36 0.54 -13.12
C TYR A 124 -1.67 1.58 -14.20
N LYS A 125 -2.64 1.29 -15.07
CA LYS A 125 -3.05 2.21 -16.13
C LYS A 125 -3.61 3.53 -15.59
N THR A 126 -4.44 3.46 -14.56
CA THR A 126 -5.16 4.64 -14.04
C THR A 126 -4.29 5.50 -13.13
N PHE A 127 -3.39 4.92 -12.34
CA PHE A 127 -2.68 5.64 -11.27
C PHE A 127 -1.16 5.63 -11.40
N LEU A 128 -0.55 4.72 -12.16
CA LEU A 128 0.91 4.50 -12.14
C LEU A 128 1.61 4.71 -13.49
N ASN A 129 0.90 4.65 -14.62
CA ASN A 129 1.48 4.78 -15.97
C ASN A 129 1.66 6.24 -16.44
N HIS A 130 1.51 7.23 -15.56
CA HIS A 130 1.70 8.65 -15.86
C HIS A 130 2.98 9.25 -15.27
N GLN A 131 3.97 8.40 -14.93
CA GLN A 131 5.31 8.83 -14.50
C GLN A 131 6.33 8.65 -15.61
#